data_AF-A0A0Q6ZQ69-F1
#
_entry.id   AF-A0A0Q6ZQ69-F1
#
_cell.length_a   1.000
_cell.length_b   1.000
_cell.length_c   1.000
_cell.angle_alpha   90.00
_cell.angle_beta   90.00
_cell.angle_gamma   90.00
#
_symmetry.space_group_name_H-M   'P 1'
#
loop_
_entity.id
_entity.type
_entity.pdbx_description
1 polymer ?
#
loop_
_entity_poly.entity_id
_entity_poly.type
_entity_poly.pdbx_seq_one_letter_code
_entity_poly.pdbx_strand_id
1 'polypeptide(L)'
;MPLTAESDRPATKFWSLSRFPNHPQAGAVDVIDALVISKEEFTRRYVNRNRPCLVKNAVRHWPAFHKWQRLDYLKAHSRNSAVVVRSQIVSEVIGWSNPPVKAELTEYANTVYREVPFHQFLDDLSEGDTPLVADSCRFSEGSAIEQMKEDVGGLPFMPQLGKSRHYPPHRSFLYRNSYTDWHFHVVDETFMAQVVGAKEVLLLPPDEASWRALRPVIEEAGYLYDIDTGRFPGTRALRALRTVVEPGDALYIPVYWWHAVQSMDDEFGATVAATFPTPLHVSGNISSPIARRVLRTYLFSRFAPLVFGAVLYSLAYRLLDKLIGVVMPRDVRP
;
A
#
# COMPACT_ATOMS: atom_id res chain seq x y z
N MET A 1 -17.23 9.64 -25.06
CA MET A 1 -16.70 8.32 -25.44
C MET A 1 -17.15 7.32 -24.39
N PRO A 2 -17.57 6.11 -24.76
CA PRO A 2 -17.99 5.10 -23.80
C PRO A 2 -16.84 4.75 -22.85
N LEU A 3 -17.17 4.42 -21.61
CA LEU A 3 -16.26 3.74 -20.70
C LEU A 3 -15.89 2.42 -21.37
N THR A 4 -14.64 2.22 -21.75
CA THR A 4 -14.16 0.87 -22.08
C THR A 4 -14.03 0.13 -20.76
N ALA A 5 -14.94 -0.80 -20.51
CA ALA A 5 -14.91 -1.69 -19.36
C ALA A 5 -13.59 -2.48 -19.37
N GLU A 6 -13.14 -2.92 -18.21
CA GLU A 6 -11.93 -3.76 -18.11
C GLU A 6 -12.05 -5.03 -18.96
N SER A 7 -13.27 -5.57 -19.08
CA SER A 7 -13.61 -6.72 -19.93
C SER A 7 -13.32 -6.50 -21.41
N ASP A 8 -13.27 -5.23 -21.85
CA ASP A 8 -13.12 -4.87 -23.26
C ASP A 8 -11.65 -4.60 -23.64
N ARG A 9 -10.72 -4.67 -22.66
CA ARG A 9 -9.30 -4.43 -22.88
C ARG A 9 -8.58 -5.71 -23.35
N PRO A 10 -7.59 -5.63 -24.25
CA PRO A 10 -6.91 -6.81 -24.78
C PRO A 10 -6.24 -7.62 -23.66
N ALA A 11 -6.32 -8.95 -23.73
CA ALA A 11 -5.81 -9.89 -22.72
C ALA A 11 -4.26 -9.91 -22.55
N THR A 12 -3.51 -9.13 -23.33
CA THR A 12 -2.05 -8.98 -23.20
C THR A 12 -1.68 -8.22 -21.91
N LYS A 13 -0.48 -8.38 -21.33
CA LYS A 13 0.02 -7.62 -20.16
C LYS A 13 0.09 -6.11 -20.45
N PHE A 14 -1.05 -5.43 -20.40
CA PHE A 14 -1.19 -4.03 -20.80
C PHE A 14 -0.96 -3.06 -19.62
N TRP A 15 -1.04 -3.57 -18.40
CA TRP A 15 -0.74 -2.89 -17.16
C TRP A 15 0.76 -2.89 -16.88
N SER A 16 1.33 -1.70 -16.65
CA SER A 16 2.73 -1.52 -16.28
C SER A 16 2.90 -0.15 -15.64
N LEU A 17 3.69 -0.06 -14.57
CA LEU A 17 4.06 1.21 -13.94
C LEU A 17 4.76 2.14 -14.93
N SER A 18 5.45 1.59 -15.94
CA SER A 18 6.10 2.37 -17.01
C SER A 18 5.12 3.19 -17.87
N ARG A 19 3.82 2.85 -17.85
CA ARG A 19 2.77 3.60 -18.55
C ARG A 19 2.24 4.77 -17.74
N PHE A 20 2.59 4.86 -16.46
CA PHE A 20 2.20 5.99 -15.64
C PHE A 20 2.80 7.30 -16.20
N PRO A 21 2.04 8.41 -16.23
CA PRO A 21 2.55 9.68 -16.74
C PRO A 21 3.90 10.08 -16.11
N ASN A 22 4.85 10.46 -16.97
CA ASN A 22 6.20 10.86 -16.59
C ASN A 22 7.00 9.82 -15.77
N HIS A 23 6.72 8.51 -15.90
CA HIS A 23 7.49 7.45 -15.21
C HIS A 23 9.03 7.61 -15.33
N PRO A 24 9.62 7.91 -16.51
CA PRO A 24 11.08 8.11 -16.61
C PRO A 24 11.62 9.33 -15.84
N GLN A 25 10.75 10.26 -15.44
CA GLN A 25 11.09 11.47 -14.68
C GLN A 25 10.77 11.32 -13.18
N ALA A 26 10.43 10.10 -12.73
CA ALA A 26 10.08 9.87 -11.34
C ALA A 26 11.25 10.19 -10.39
N GLY A 27 10.95 10.87 -9.29
CA GLY A 27 11.93 11.18 -8.25
C GLY A 27 12.29 9.96 -7.41
N ALA A 28 13.42 10.00 -6.70
CA ALA A 28 13.78 8.95 -5.76
C ALA A 28 13.05 9.10 -4.41
N VAL A 29 12.76 7.97 -3.77
CA VAL A 29 12.33 7.94 -2.36
C VAL A 29 13.56 8.07 -1.45
N ASP A 30 13.45 8.77 -0.32
CA ASP A 30 14.52 8.81 0.70
C ASP A 30 14.85 7.39 1.17
N VAL A 31 16.14 7.09 1.34
CA VAL A 31 16.63 5.78 1.77
C VAL A 31 17.22 5.88 3.17
N ILE A 32 16.87 4.92 4.04
CA ILE A 32 17.44 4.76 5.38
C ILE A 32 17.84 3.31 5.62
N ASP A 33 18.72 3.08 6.59
CA ASP A 33 19.10 1.73 7.04
C ASP A 33 18.45 1.41 8.39
N ALA A 34 17.72 0.29 8.44
CA ALA A 34 17.06 -0.19 9.65
C ALA A 34 18.04 -0.46 10.81
N LEU A 35 19.30 -0.76 10.51
CA LEU A 35 20.32 -1.10 11.51
C LEU A 35 20.96 0.13 12.16
N VAL A 36 20.74 1.33 11.60
CA VAL A 36 21.40 2.58 12.04
C VAL A 36 20.39 3.59 12.57
N ILE A 37 19.18 3.64 12.02
CA ILE A 37 18.16 4.60 12.46
C ILE A 37 17.54 4.19 13.81
N SER A 38 17.22 5.15 14.67
CA SER A 38 16.41 4.90 15.87
C SER A 38 14.91 5.05 15.60
N LYS A 39 14.07 4.49 16.48
CA LYS A 39 12.61 4.68 16.43
C LYS A 39 12.22 6.15 16.49
N GLU A 40 12.85 6.89 17.38
CA GLU A 40 12.57 8.31 17.63
C GLU A 40 12.88 9.12 16.36
N GLU A 41 14.02 8.83 15.73
CA GLU A 41 14.45 9.51 14.53
C GLU A 41 13.55 9.18 13.33
N PHE A 42 13.20 7.90 13.16
CA PHE A 42 12.23 7.47 12.16
C PHE A 42 10.88 8.17 12.34
N THR A 43 10.36 8.17 13.57
CA THR A 43 9.08 8.78 13.92
C THR A 43 9.09 10.28 13.63
N ARG A 44 10.16 10.97 14.03
CA ARG A 44 10.32 12.41 13.84
C ARG A 44 10.42 12.81 12.37
N ARG A 45 11.19 12.06 11.57
CA ARG A 45 11.49 12.41 10.17
C ARG A 45 10.44 11.97 9.17
N TYR A 46 9.82 10.82 9.40
CA TYR A 46 8.96 10.16 8.42
C TYR A 46 7.51 10.11 8.89
N VAL A 47 7.24 9.52 10.06
CA VAL A 47 5.87 9.32 10.55
C VAL A 47 5.16 10.64 10.84
N ASN A 48 5.72 11.48 11.71
CA ASN A 48 5.14 12.78 12.09
C ASN A 48 5.07 13.77 10.93
N ARG A 49 5.86 13.54 9.88
CA ARG A 49 5.90 14.37 8.67
C ARG A 49 5.14 13.76 7.50
N ASN A 50 4.54 12.59 7.68
CA ASN A 50 3.83 11.84 6.65
C ASN A 50 4.67 11.72 5.35
N ARG A 51 5.91 11.24 5.47
CA ARG A 51 6.85 11.07 4.36
C ARG A 51 7.24 9.60 4.19
N PRO A 52 7.20 9.04 2.96
CA PRO A 52 7.64 7.68 2.70
C PRO A 52 9.16 7.59 2.74
N CYS A 53 9.67 6.38 2.98
CA CYS A 53 11.08 6.06 2.81
C CYS A 53 11.28 4.59 2.49
N LEU A 54 12.31 4.29 1.70
CA LEU A 54 12.83 2.93 1.57
C LEU A 54 13.71 2.63 2.79
N VAL A 55 13.44 1.50 3.43
CA VAL A 55 14.16 1.02 4.60
C VAL A 55 14.96 -0.22 4.20
N LYS A 56 16.28 -0.05 4.05
CA LYS A 56 17.20 -1.16 3.78
C LYS A 56 17.36 -2.03 5.02
N ASN A 57 17.64 -3.33 4.82
CA ASN A 57 17.91 -4.31 5.88
C ASN A 57 16.77 -4.47 6.90
N ALA A 58 15.54 -4.16 6.49
CA ALA A 58 14.38 -4.12 7.37
C ALA A 58 14.00 -5.49 7.91
N VAL A 59 14.04 -6.55 7.10
CA VAL A 59 13.42 -7.85 7.44
C VAL A 59 14.31 -9.06 7.19
N ARG A 60 15.61 -8.86 6.93
CA ARG A 60 16.57 -9.98 6.78
C ARG A 60 16.66 -10.89 8.02
N HIS A 61 16.31 -10.36 9.20
CA HIS A 61 16.30 -11.09 10.46
C HIS A 61 15.02 -11.93 10.68
N TRP A 62 14.00 -11.76 9.84
CA TRP A 62 12.77 -12.55 9.95
C TRP A 62 13.03 -14.00 9.50
N PRO A 63 12.49 -15.01 10.20
CA PRO A 63 12.55 -16.38 9.71
C PRO A 63 11.94 -16.53 8.31
N ALA A 64 10.89 -15.76 7.98
CA ALA A 64 10.28 -15.75 6.66
C ALA A 64 11.30 -15.49 5.53
N PHE A 65 12.27 -14.59 5.76
CA PHE A 65 13.29 -14.24 4.77
C PHE A 65 14.11 -15.45 4.31
N HIS A 66 14.31 -16.44 5.18
CA HIS A 66 15.04 -17.65 4.82
C HIS A 66 14.11 -18.81 4.46
N LYS A 67 12.99 -18.95 5.17
CA LYS A 67 12.13 -20.13 5.07
C LYS A 67 11.17 -20.08 3.88
N TRP A 68 10.68 -18.90 3.50
CA TRP A 68 9.63 -18.77 2.48
C TRP A 68 10.14 -18.81 1.04
N GLN A 69 11.44 -19.05 0.84
CA GLN A 69 12.06 -19.09 -0.49
C GLN A 69 11.58 -20.25 -1.37
N ARG A 70 10.86 -21.22 -0.81
CA ARG A 70 10.40 -22.41 -1.53
C ARG A 70 8.92 -22.68 -1.28
N LEU A 71 8.18 -22.94 -2.36
CA LEU A 71 6.75 -23.25 -2.29
C LEU A 71 6.46 -24.55 -1.53
N ASP A 72 7.36 -25.55 -1.61
CA ASP A 72 7.22 -26.82 -0.89
C ASP A 72 7.28 -26.63 0.64
N TYR A 73 8.11 -25.70 1.13
CA TYR A 73 8.13 -25.31 2.54
C TYR A 73 6.80 -24.69 2.94
N LEU A 74 6.28 -23.72 2.15
CA LEU A 74 5.00 -23.08 2.44
C LEU A 74 3.86 -24.10 2.48
N LYS A 75 3.83 -25.06 1.55
CA LYS A 75 2.83 -26.13 1.49
C LYS A 75 2.89 -27.05 2.71
N ALA A 76 4.10 -27.47 3.11
CA ALA A 76 4.30 -28.36 4.25
C ALA A 76 3.99 -27.72 5.62
N HIS A 77 4.08 -26.39 5.74
CA HIS A 77 3.90 -25.64 6.99
C HIS A 77 2.65 -24.74 6.97
N SER A 78 1.70 -25.03 6.09
CA SER A 78 0.42 -24.34 6.00
C SER A 78 -0.76 -25.29 6.13
N ARG A 79 -1.89 -24.72 6.55
CA ARG A 79 -3.18 -25.38 6.43
C ARG A 79 -3.65 -25.30 4.98
N ASN A 80 -4.41 -26.30 4.54
CA ASN A 80 -5.09 -26.26 3.26
C ASN A 80 -6.45 -25.52 3.33
N SER A 81 -6.51 -24.42 4.07
CA SER A 81 -7.70 -23.56 4.16
C SER A 81 -7.90 -22.78 2.85
N ALA A 82 -9.12 -22.30 2.60
CA ALA A 82 -9.40 -21.47 1.44
C ALA A 82 -8.65 -20.12 1.53
N VAL A 83 -8.17 -19.64 0.38
CA VAL A 83 -7.62 -18.30 0.18
C VAL A 83 -8.30 -17.63 -1.01
N VAL A 84 -8.47 -16.30 -0.91
CA VAL A 84 -8.97 -15.48 -2.02
C VAL A 84 -7.83 -15.22 -2.99
N VAL A 85 -8.05 -15.57 -4.25
CA VAL A 85 -7.07 -15.39 -5.32
C VAL A 85 -7.66 -14.63 -6.49
N ARG A 86 -6.78 -13.95 -7.24
CA ARG A 86 -7.09 -13.29 -8.51
C ARG A 86 -5.99 -13.53 -9.53
N SER A 87 -6.37 -13.57 -10.80
CA SER A 87 -5.45 -13.62 -11.95
C SER A 87 -5.54 -12.40 -12.86
N GLN A 88 -6.42 -11.46 -12.53
CA GLN A 88 -6.58 -10.19 -13.23
C GLN A 88 -6.45 -9.02 -12.25
N ILE A 89 -6.29 -7.82 -12.78
CA ILE A 89 -6.30 -6.60 -11.97
C ILE A 89 -7.74 -6.26 -11.63
N VAL A 90 -7.95 -5.78 -10.42
CA VAL A 90 -9.20 -5.13 -10.05
C VAL A 90 -8.90 -3.70 -9.64
N SER A 91 -9.91 -2.84 -9.69
CA SER A 91 -9.77 -1.48 -9.20
C SER A 91 -9.59 -1.48 -7.69
N GLU A 92 -8.58 -0.78 -7.21
CA GLU A 92 -8.35 -0.56 -5.76
C GLU A 92 -9.09 0.69 -5.24
N VAL A 93 -9.84 1.38 -6.11
CA VAL A 93 -10.54 2.64 -5.82
C VAL A 93 -12.06 2.54 -6.03
N ILE A 94 -12.61 1.33 -6.07
CA ILE A 94 -14.05 1.05 -6.23
C ILE A 94 -14.89 1.87 -5.24
N GLY A 95 -14.47 1.91 -3.97
CA GLY A 95 -15.17 2.64 -2.91
C GLY A 95 -15.21 4.16 -3.10
N TRP A 96 -14.38 4.70 -3.98
CA TRP A 96 -14.21 6.14 -4.25
C TRP A 96 -14.79 6.56 -5.61
N SER A 97 -15.28 5.60 -6.40
CA SER A 97 -15.85 5.83 -7.73
C SER A 97 -17.31 6.32 -7.66
N ASN A 98 -17.80 6.97 -8.72
CA ASN A 98 -19.21 7.35 -8.79
C ASN A 98 -20.13 6.12 -8.82
N PRO A 99 -21.41 6.21 -8.41
CA PRO A 99 -22.26 5.04 -8.24
C PRO A 99 -22.36 4.10 -9.46
N PRO A 100 -22.50 4.59 -10.72
CA PRO A 100 -22.52 3.70 -11.89
C PRO A 100 -21.20 2.97 -12.09
N VAL A 101 -20.09 3.69 -12.03
CA VAL A 101 -18.72 3.14 -12.16
C VAL A 101 -18.45 2.13 -11.05
N LYS A 102 -18.80 2.47 -9.80
CA LYS A 102 -18.67 1.57 -8.65
C LYS A 102 -19.41 0.26 -8.86
N ALA A 103 -20.64 0.32 -9.38
CA ALA A 103 -21.45 -0.88 -9.62
C ALA A 103 -20.76 -1.80 -10.64
N GLU A 104 -20.34 -1.26 -11.78
CA GLU A 104 -19.64 -1.99 -12.84
C GLU A 104 -18.33 -2.61 -12.33
N LEU A 105 -17.50 -1.84 -11.64
CA LEU A 105 -16.25 -2.35 -11.06
C LEU A 105 -16.48 -3.45 -10.02
N THR A 106 -17.55 -3.33 -9.23
CA THR A 106 -17.92 -4.34 -8.22
C THR A 106 -18.35 -5.63 -8.91
N GLU A 107 -19.16 -5.55 -9.95
CA GLU A 107 -19.58 -6.70 -10.75
C GLU A 107 -18.37 -7.40 -11.37
N TYR A 108 -17.47 -6.64 -12.01
CA TYR A 108 -16.25 -7.20 -12.57
C TYR A 108 -15.36 -7.85 -11.50
N ALA A 109 -15.10 -7.17 -10.37
CA ALA A 109 -14.30 -7.72 -9.27
C ALA A 109 -14.85 -9.06 -8.76
N ASN A 110 -16.17 -9.21 -8.68
CA ASN A 110 -16.81 -10.47 -8.27
C ASN A 110 -16.60 -11.61 -9.27
N THR A 111 -16.27 -11.34 -10.54
CA THR A 111 -15.92 -12.37 -11.53
C THR A 111 -14.44 -12.75 -11.48
N VAL A 112 -13.59 -11.85 -10.99
CA VAL A 112 -12.13 -12.04 -10.90
C VAL A 112 -11.71 -12.77 -9.63
N TYR A 113 -12.33 -12.44 -8.50
CA TYR A 113 -12.03 -13.07 -7.23
C TYR A 113 -12.63 -14.47 -7.14
N ARG A 114 -11.80 -15.43 -6.73
CA ARG A 114 -12.23 -16.80 -6.44
C ARG A 114 -11.58 -17.31 -5.17
N GLU A 115 -12.25 -18.21 -4.48
CA GLU A 115 -11.66 -18.94 -3.36
C GLU A 115 -11.14 -20.29 -3.84
N VAL A 116 -9.90 -20.62 -3.47
CA VAL A 116 -9.29 -21.91 -3.76
C VAL A 116 -8.59 -22.45 -2.52
N PRO A 117 -8.44 -23.77 -2.35
CA PRO A 117 -7.58 -24.35 -1.32
C PRO A 117 -6.14 -23.82 -1.45
N PHE A 118 -5.52 -23.45 -0.34
CA PHE A 118 -4.18 -22.84 -0.36
C PHE A 118 -3.14 -23.73 -1.04
N HIS A 119 -3.22 -25.04 -0.85
CA HIS A 119 -2.27 -25.98 -1.46
C HIS A 119 -2.44 -26.04 -2.98
N GLN A 120 -3.66 -25.94 -3.49
CA GLN A 120 -3.92 -25.82 -4.92
C GLN A 120 -3.35 -24.51 -5.46
N PHE A 121 -3.53 -23.39 -4.75
CA PHE A 121 -2.92 -22.12 -5.14
C PHE A 121 -1.38 -22.18 -5.23
N LEU A 122 -0.71 -22.88 -4.29
CA LEU A 122 0.74 -23.05 -4.33
C LEU A 122 1.19 -23.91 -5.53
N ASP A 123 0.41 -24.92 -5.90
CA ASP A 123 0.67 -25.73 -7.10
C ASP A 123 0.49 -24.88 -8.37
N ASP A 124 -0.61 -24.13 -8.46
CA ASP A 124 -0.89 -23.19 -9.56
C ASP A 124 0.16 -22.06 -9.65
N LEU A 125 0.81 -21.67 -8.54
CA LEU A 125 1.92 -20.72 -8.55
C LEU A 125 3.19 -21.31 -9.16
N SER A 126 3.42 -22.61 -8.98
CA SER A 126 4.57 -23.32 -9.54
C SER A 126 4.40 -23.65 -11.03
N GLU A 127 3.16 -23.68 -11.50
CA GLU A 127 2.80 -24.04 -12.87
C GLU A 127 2.19 -22.84 -13.60
N GLY A 128 2.89 -22.31 -14.61
CA GLY A 128 2.37 -21.29 -15.52
C GLY A 128 3.09 -19.94 -15.48
N ASP A 129 2.65 -19.04 -16.35
CA ASP A 129 3.28 -17.76 -16.69
C ASP A 129 2.32 -16.56 -16.54
N THR A 130 1.08 -16.83 -16.14
CA THR A 130 0.04 -15.80 -15.96
C THR A 130 0.05 -15.21 -14.55
N PRO A 131 -0.46 -13.97 -14.38
CA PRO A 131 -0.63 -13.36 -13.07
C PRO A 131 -1.46 -14.24 -12.16
N LEU A 132 -1.01 -14.39 -10.92
CA LEU A 132 -1.74 -15.09 -9.89
C LEU A 132 -1.35 -14.51 -8.54
N VAL A 133 -2.32 -14.06 -7.76
CA VAL A 133 -2.10 -13.42 -6.46
C VAL A 133 -3.07 -14.01 -5.46
N ALA A 134 -2.56 -14.44 -4.29
CA ALA A 134 -3.38 -14.63 -3.10
C ALA A 134 -3.34 -13.34 -2.28
N ASP A 135 -4.50 -12.69 -2.16
CA ASP A 135 -4.60 -11.38 -1.54
C ASP A 135 -4.74 -11.49 -0.02
N SER A 136 -3.91 -10.72 0.70
CA SER A 136 -4.05 -10.48 2.13
C SER A 136 -4.22 -11.77 2.98
N CYS A 137 -3.40 -12.79 2.74
CA CYS A 137 -3.33 -13.99 3.58
C CYS A 137 -3.07 -13.60 5.03
N ARG A 138 -3.94 -14.05 5.93
CA ARG A 138 -3.91 -13.69 7.35
C ARG A 138 -3.16 -14.73 8.19
N PHE A 139 -2.65 -14.28 9.32
CA PHE A 139 -2.02 -15.13 10.35
C PHE A 139 -2.95 -15.41 11.54
N SER A 140 -4.26 -15.17 11.37
CA SER A 140 -5.29 -15.46 12.37
C SER A 140 -5.62 -16.94 12.44
N GLU A 141 -6.24 -17.35 13.55
CA GLU A 141 -6.70 -18.73 13.76
C GLU A 141 -7.48 -19.28 12.55
N GLY A 142 -7.13 -20.49 12.12
CA GLY A 142 -7.76 -21.19 11.00
C GLY A 142 -7.32 -20.72 9.60
N SER A 143 -6.54 -19.64 9.50
CA SER A 143 -6.04 -19.13 8.22
C SER A 143 -4.92 -20.02 7.67
N ALA A 144 -4.76 -20.04 6.34
CA ALA A 144 -3.80 -20.92 5.66
C ALA A 144 -2.37 -20.81 6.22
N ILE A 145 -1.91 -19.60 6.52
CA ILE A 145 -0.55 -19.30 6.97
C ILE A 145 -0.45 -19.01 8.48
N GLU A 146 -1.46 -19.38 9.27
CA GLU A 146 -1.48 -19.19 10.73
C GLU A 146 -0.20 -19.70 11.42
N GLN A 147 0.25 -20.90 11.04
CA GLN A 147 1.43 -21.57 11.62
C GLN A 147 2.74 -20.82 11.37
N MET A 148 2.77 -19.93 10.38
CA MET A 148 3.92 -19.10 10.03
C MET A 148 3.87 -17.71 10.67
N LYS A 149 2.98 -17.47 11.65
CA LYS A 149 2.89 -16.18 12.36
C LYS A 149 4.21 -15.76 13.01
N GLU A 150 4.95 -16.73 13.55
CA GLU A 150 6.25 -16.49 14.20
C GLU A 150 7.40 -16.28 13.18
N ASP A 151 7.13 -16.41 11.88
CA ASP A 151 8.12 -16.13 10.83
C ASP A 151 8.20 -14.62 10.50
N VAL A 152 7.28 -13.78 11.02
CA VAL A 152 7.20 -12.34 10.73
C VAL A 152 7.18 -11.51 12.03
N GLY A 153 7.64 -10.26 11.99
CA GLY A 153 7.80 -9.44 13.19
C GLY A 153 7.84 -7.94 12.96
N GLY A 154 8.50 -7.20 13.86
CA GLY A 154 8.82 -5.79 13.68
C GLY A 154 10.11 -5.57 12.87
N LEU A 155 10.58 -4.33 12.81
CA LEU A 155 11.86 -3.96 12.18
C LEU A 155 12.94 -3.80 13.27
N PRO A 156 14.25 -3.84 12.96
CA PRO A 156 15.32 -3.71 13.95
C PRO A 156 15.18 -2.49 14.88
N PHE A 157 14.82 -1.33 14.34
CA PHE A 157 14.58 -0.10 15.10
C PHE A 157 13.16 0.02 15.66
N MET A 158 12.24 -0.86 15.25
CA MET A 158 10.84 -0.91 15.69
C MET A 158 10.39 -2.38 15.89
N PRO A 159 10.96 -3.12 16.85
CA PRO A 159 10.73 -4.56 17.00
C PRO A 159 9.29 -4.89 17.40
N GLN A 160 8.62 -3.95 18.06
CA GLN A 160 7.20 -4.04 18.40
C GLN A 160 6.43 -2.94 17.67
N LEU A 161 5.55 -3.35 16.76
CA LEU A 161 4.61 -2.46 16.09
C LEU A 161 3.41 -2.22 17.01
N GLY A 162 2.92 -0.99 17.04
CA GLY A 162 1.72 -0.66 17.80
C GLY A 162 0.48 -1.38 17.25
N LYS A 163 -0.57 -1.51 18.07
CA LYS A 163 -1.81 -2.17 17.66
C LYS A 163 -2.51 -1.37 16.54
N SER A 164 -2.59 -1.96 15.36
CA SER A 164 -3.36 -1.44 14.22
C SER A 164 -4.84 -1.26 14.56
N ARG A 165 -5.46 -0.27 13.94
CA ARG A 165 -6.87 0.09 14.20
C ARG A 165 -7.83 -0.57 13.24
N HIS A 166 -7.44 -0.81 11.98
CA HIS A 166 -8.31 -1.36 10.96
C HIS A 166 -7.75 -2.65 10.35
N TYR A 167 -6.49 -2.65 9.94
CA TYR A 167 -5.89 -3.81 9.28
C TYR A 167 -5.31 -4.82 10.29
N PRO A 168 -5.20 -6.11 9.92
CA PRO A 168 -4.37 -7.05 10.67
C PRO A 168 -2.94 -6.53 10.83
N PRO A 169 -2.27 -6.76 11.97
CA PRO A 169 -0.89 -6.32 12.20
C PRO A 169 0.06 -6.76 11.09
N HIS A 170 -0.11 -8.01 10.64
CA HIS A 170 0.61 -8.58 9.49
C HIS A 170 -0.38 -9.25 8.54
N ARG A 171 -0.14 -9.08 7.24
CA ARG A 171 -0.82 -9.81 6.16
C ARG A 171 0.17 -10.08 5.03
N SER A 172 0.09 -11.27 4.44
CA SER A 172 0.99 -11.67 3.35
C SER A 172 0.28 -11.58 2.01
N PHE A 173 1.06 -11.31 0.97
CA PHE A 173 0.67 -11.36 -0.43
C PHE A 173 1.65 -12.30 -1.11
N LEU A 174 1.16 -13.46 -1.53
CA LEU A 174 1.92 -14.45 -2.29
C LEU A 174 1.50 -14.34 -3.74
N TYR A 175 2.45 -14.32 -4.66
CA TYR A 175 2.13 -13.97 -6.04
C TYR A 175 3.11 -14.51 -7.07
N ARG A 176 2.65 -14.48 -8.33
CA ARG A 176 3.43 -14.53 -9.57
C ARG A 176 2.95 -13.39 -10.48
N ASN A 177 3.88 -12.67 -11.12
CA ASN A 177 3.58 -11.62 -12.11
C ASN A 177 2.49 -10.64 -11.62
N SER A 178 2.71 -9.99 -10.46
CA SER A 178 1.69 -9.24 -9.74
C SER A 178 1.66 -7.76 -10.12
N TYR A 179 0.45 -7.20 -10.18
CA TYR A 179 0.21 -5.77 -10.19
C TYR A 179 -0.92 -5.43 -9.22
N THR A 180 -0.74 -4.35 -8.46
CA THR A 180 -1.75 -3.72 -7.61
C THR A 180 -1.87 -2.27 -8.04
N ASP A 181 -3.08 -1.88 -8.45
CA ASP A 181 -3.34 -0.54 -8.98
C ASP A 181 -3.22 0.54 -7.91
N TRP A 182 -3.19 1.80 -8.35
CA TRP A 182 -3.03 2.96 -7.49
C TRP A 182 -4.12 3.03 -6.42
N HIS A 183 -3.68 3.13 -5.18
CA HIS A 183 -4.55 3.29 -4.02
C HIS A 183 -3.82 3.97 -2.87
N PHE A 184 -4.51 4.15 -1.75
CA PHE A 184 -3.93 4.67 -0.52
C PHE A 184 -4.58 4.03 0.70
N HIS A 185 -3.85 4.00 1.81
CA HIS A 185 -4.37 3.54 3.10
C HIS A 185 -4.95 4.72 3.90
N VAL A 186 -6.08 4.50 4.58
CA VAL A 186 -6.81 5.57 5.29
C VAL A 186 -6.49 5.65 6.77
N VAL A 187 -6.18 4.50 7.40
CA VAL A 187 -6.25 4.37 8.87
C VAL A 187 -4.92 4.01 9.50
N ASP A 188 -4.21 3.02 8.97
CA ASP A 188 -2.96 2.52 9.56
C ASP A 188 -1.76 2.79 8.65
N GLU A 189 -0.65 3.12 9.29
CA GLU A 189 0.67 3.23 8.69
C GLU A 189 1.13 1.83 8.24
N THR A 190 1.87 1.75 7.14
CA THR A 190 2.25 0.44 6.55
C THR A 190 3.73 0.38 6.19
N PHE A 191 4.40 -0.69 6.62
CA PHE A 191 5.61 -1.17 6.00
C PHE A 191 5.26 -2.27 5.00
N MET A 192 5.57 -2.06 3.72
CA MET A 192 5.54 -3.10 2.71
C MET A 192 6.90 -3.81 2.70
N ALA A 193 7.03 -4.89 3.46
CA ALA A 193 8.27 -5.65 3.61
C ALA A 193 8.37 -6.75 2.56
N GLN A 194 9.47 -6.77 1.81
CA GLN A 194 9.69 -7.71 0.72
C GLN A 194 10.52 -8.91 1.19
N VAL A 195 9.99 -10.12 1.00
CA VAL A 195 10.58 -11.37 1.49
C VAL A 195 11.18 -12.18 0.34
N VAL A 196 10.44 -12.34 -0.76
CA VAL A 196 10.86 -13.09 -1.96
C VAL A 196 10.52 -12.28 -3.21
N GLY A 197 11.42 -12.22 -4.19
CA GLY A 197 11.27 -11.38 -5.39
C GLY A 197 11.39 -9.89 -5.09
N ALA A 198 11.44 -9.05 -6.14
CA ALA A 198 11.49 -7.59 -5.99
C ALA A 198 10.21 -6.92 -6.53
N LYS A 199 9.88 -5.75 -5.99
CA LYS A 199 8.76 -4.94 -6.48
C LYS A 199 9.17 -3.51 -6.79
N GLU A 200 8.75 -3.01 -7.94
CA GLU A 200 8.75 -1.59 -8.23
C GLU A 200 7.51 -0.94 -7.61
N VAL A 201 7.71 0.23 -7.01
CA VAL A 201 6.63 1.03 -6.42
C VAL A 201 6.71 2.45 -6.91
N LEU A 202 5.59 2.97 -7.41
CA LEU A 202 5.39 4.39 -7.62
C LEU A 202 4.59 4.98 -6.47
N LEU A 203 4.91 6.21 -6.06
CA LEU A 203 4.18 6.94 -5.02
C LEU A 203 3.85 8.37 -5.45
N LEU A 204 2.67 8.86 -5.07
CA LEU A 204 2.31 10.28 -5.18
C LEU A 204 1.90 10.84 -3.82
N PRO A 205 2.28 12.10 -3.52
CA PRO A 205 1.93 12.71 -2.25
C PRO A 205 0.41 12.91 -2.12
N PRO A 206 -0.12 12.91 -0.89
CA PRO A 206 -1.53 13.18 -0.62
C PRO A 206 -1.84 14.68 -0.68
N ASP A 207 -1.40 15.36 -1.73
CA ASP A 207 -1.52 16.81 -1.91
C ASP A 207 -2.68 17.21 -2.84
N GLU A 208 -2.94 18.51 -2.92
CA GLU A 208 -4.00 19.07 -3.78
C GLU A 208 -3.78 18.76 -5.26
N ALA A 209 -2.53 18.78 -5.73
CA ALA A 209 -2.22 18.56 -7.13
C ALA A 209 -2.56 17.13 -7.55
N SER A 210 -2.07 16.15 -6.79
CA SER A 210 -2.32 14.73 -7.01
C SER A 210 -3.81 14.42 -6.87
N TRP A 211 -4.47 14.94 -5.82
CA TRP A 211 -5.90 14.74 -5.63
C TRP A 211 -6.73 15.31 -6.78
N ARG A 212 -6.48 16.55 -7.22
CA ARG A 212 -7.24 17.17 -8.32
C ARG A 212 -7.05 16.44 -9.64
N ALA A 213 -5.84 15.94 -9.90
CA ALA A 213 -5.54 15.20 -11.12
C ALA A 213 -6.17 13.80 -11.13
N LEU A 214 -6.11 13.06 -10.02
CA LEU A 214 -6.56 11.67 -9.95
C LEU A 214 -8.06 11.52 -9.66
N ARG A 215 -8.67 12.45 -8.91
CA ARG A 215 -10.09 12.34 -8.52
C ARG A 215 -11.03 12.13 -9.72
N PRO A 216 -10.96 12.90 -10.83
CA PRO A 216 -11.83 12.66 -11.98
C PRO A 216 -11.63 11.27 -12.60
N VAL A 217 -10.40 10.76 -12.63
CA VAL A 217 -10.11 9.42 -13.15
C VAL A 217 -10.75 8.35 -12.27
N ILE A 218 -10.66 8.51 -10.95
CA ILE A 218 -11.28 7.59 -9.99
C ILE A 218 -12.81 7.64 -10.09
N GLU A 219 -13.38 8.84 -10.09
CA GLU A 219 -14.83 9.03 -10.08
C GLU A 219 -15.47 8.57 -11.40
N GLU A 220 -14.79 8.72 -12.53
CA GLU A 220 -15.37 8.48 -13.85
C GLU A 220 -14.79 7.32 -14.65
N ALA A 221 -13.64 6.75 -14.30
CA ALA A 221 -13.02 5.63 -15.03
C ALA A 221 -12.66 4.45 -14.12
N GLY A 222 -12.34 4.68 -12.84
CA GLY A 222 -12.17 3.61 -11.86
C GLY A 222 -10.82 2.89 -11.88
N TYR A 223 -9.99 3.07 -12.91
CA TYR A 223 -8.66 2.47 -13.03
C TYR A 223 -7.59 3.51 -13.27
N LEU A 224 -6.40 3.29 -12.70
CA LEU A 224 -5.31 4.25 -12.67
C LEU A 224 -3.99 3.72 -13.27
N TYR A 225 -3.94 2.45 -13.68
CA TYR A 225 -2.74 1.84 -14.26
C TYR A 225 -2.54 2.14 -15.76
N ASP A 226 -3.59 2.62 -16.46
CA ASP A 226 -3.54 3.03 -17.87
C ASP A 226 -4.45 4.26 -18.10
N ILE A 227 -4.01 5.41 -17.60
CA ILE A 227 -4.80 6.64 -17.60
C ILE A 227 -4.86 7.22 -19.02
N ASP A 228 -6.06 7.42 -19.55
CA ASP A 228 -6.29 8.22 -20.76
C ASP A 228 -5.99 9.70 -20.47
N THR A 229 -4.76 10.11 -20.71
CA THR A 229 -4.34 11.51 -20.51
C THR A 229 -4.98 12.47 -21.51
N GLY A 230 -5.57 11.99 -22.61
CA GLY A 230 -6.40 12.76 -23.54
C GLY A 230 -7.67 13.23 -22.85
N ARG A 231 -8.39 12.28 -22.25
CA ARG A 231 -9.60 12.51 -21.44
C ARG A 231 -9.31 13.21 -20.11
N PHE A 232 -8.19 12.89 -19.45
CA PHE A 232 -7.82 13.42 -18.14
C PHE A 232 -6.50 14.22 -18.19
N PRO A 233 -6.47 15.40 -18.84
CA PRO A 233 -5.24 16.14 -19.12
C PRO A 233 -4.49 16.59 -17.86
N GLY A 234 -5.17 16.74 -16.72
CA GLY A 234 -4.56 17.08 -15.43
C GLY A 234 -3.53 16.06 -14.94
N THR A 235 -3.59 14.82 -15.43
CA THR A 235 -2.66 13.74 -15.05
C THR A 235 -1.30 13.84 -15.76
N ARG A 236 -1.20 14.59 -16.87
CA ARG A 236 0.05 14.76 -17.62
C ARG A 236 1.16 15.45 -16.83
N ALA A 237 0.81 16.21 -15.80
CA ALA A 237 1.77 16.92 -14.95
C ALA A 237 2.22 16.11 -13.72
N LEU A 238 1.62 14.93 -13.48
CA LEU A 238 1.96 14.11 -12.32
C LEU A 238 3.39 13.60 -12.43
N ARG A 239 4.11 13.64 -11.30
CA ARG A 239 5.47 13.12 -11.17
C ARG A 239 5.53 12.27 -9.91
N ALA A 240 5.60 10.97 -10.11
CA ALA A 240 5.70 10.03 -9.00
C ALA A 240 7.09 10.06 -8.36
N LEU A 241 7.17 9.64 -7.11
CA LEU A 241 8.38 9.04 -6.57
C LEU A 241 8.44 7.58 -6.99
N ARG A 242 9.63 7.02 -7.09
CA ARG A 242 9.89 5.66 -7.54
C ARG A 242 10.92 5.00 -6.63
N THR A 243 10.70 3.74 -6.33
CA THR A 243 11.70 2.88 -5.69
C THR A 243 11.52 1.43 -6.12
N VAL A 244 12.58 0.64 -5.99
CA VAL A 244 12.50 -0.83 -6.00
C VAL A 244 12.68 -1.30 -4.56
N VAL A 245 11.82 -2.21 -4.12
CA VAL A 245 11.89 -2.86 -2.81
C VAL A 245 12.42 -4.26 -3.04
N GLU A 246 13.68 -4.49 -2.65
CA GLU A 246 14.38 -5.76 -2.83
C GLU A 246 14.11 -6.71 -1.64
N PRO A 247 14.36 -8.02 -1.80
CA PRO A 247 14.30 -8.96 -0.68
C PRO A 247 15.13 -8.50 0.52
N GLY A 248 14.47 -8.40 1.68
CA GLY A 248 15.08 -7.96 2.93
C GLY A 248 14.83 -6.49 3.26
N ASP A 249 14.31 -5.70 2.32
CA ASP A 249 13.94 -4.29 2.53
C ASP A 249 12.46 -4.13 2.86
N ALA A 250 12.09 -2.93 3.31
CA ALA A 250 10.70 -2.51 3.44
C ALA A 250 10.49 -1.09 2.91
N LEU A 251 9.36 -0.83 2.28
CA LEU A 251 8.92 0.54 1.99
C LEU A 251 7.96 1.01 3.07
N TYR A 252 8.29 2.11 3.74
CA TYR A 252 7.34 2.81 4.59
C TYR A 252 6.38 3.62 3.71
N ILE A 253 5.10 3.26 3.75
CA ILE A 253 4.00 3.91 3.05
C ILE A 253 3.10 4.58 4.10
N PRO A 254 3.17 5.91 4.22
CA PRO A 254 2.33 6.61 5.17
C PRO A 254 0.86 6.58 4.75
N VAL A 255 -0.06 6.83 5.70
CA VAL A 255 -1.47 7.02 5.33
C VAL A 255 -1.63 8.11 4.27
N TYR A 256 -2.65 7.93 3.43
CA TYR A 256 -3.05 8.79 2.32
C TYR A 256 -2.11 8.83 1.11
N TRP A 257 -0.89 8.30 1.21
CA TRP A 257 0.01 8.25 0.06
C TRP A 257 -0.53 7.31 -1.01
N TRP A 258 -0.73 7.87 -2.20
CA TRP A 258 -1.04 7.11 -3.40
C TRP A 258 0.14 6.23 -3.75
N HIS A 259 -0.12 4.96 -4.06
CA HIS A 259 0.91 4.05 -4.51
C HIS A 259 0.35 2.95 -5.41
N ALA A 260 1.16 2.55 -6.39
CA ALA A 260 0.93 1.39 -7.24
C ALA A 260 2.18 0.51 -7.23
N VAL A 261 1.97 -0.80 -7.35
CA VAL A 261 3.00 -1.80 -7.05
C VAL A 261 3.02 -2.85 -8.16
N GLN A 262 4.20 -3.17 -8.67
CA GLN A 262 4.41 -4.17 -9.72
C GLN A 262 5.59 -5.09 -9.35
N SER A 263 5.47 -6.40 -9.61
CA SER A 263 6.62 -7.31 -9.51
C SER A 263 7.63 -7.07 -10.62
N MET A 264 8.92 -7.14 -10.28
CA MET A 264 10.02 -6.92 -11.25
C MET A 264 10.22 -8.10 -12.20
N ASP A 265 9.81 -9.30 -11.77
CA ASP A 265 9.87 -10.54 -12.51
C ASP A 265 8.49 -11.22 -12.54
N ASP A 266 8.42 -12.29 -13.31
CA ASP A 266 7.25 -13.15 -13.46
C ASP A 266 7.40 -14.42 -12.61
N GLU A 267 8.31 -14.42 -11.63
CA GLU A 267 8.58 -15.53 -10.71
C GLU A 267 7.70 -15.44 -9.45
N PHE A 268 7.78 -16.47 -8.61
CA PHE A 268 7.16 -16.44 -7.29
C PHE A 268 7.76 -15.31 -6.43
N GLY A 269 6.88 -14.56 -5.78
CA GLY A 269 7.26 -13.57 -4.78
C GLY A 269 6.33 -13.55 -3.57
N ALA A 270 6.86 -12.96 -2.49
CA ALA A 270 6.18 -12.84 -1.21
C ALA A 270 6.45 -11.46 -0.61
N THR A 271 5.38 -10.75 -0.30
CA THR A 271 5.40 -9.45 0.38
C THR A 271 4.59 -9.56 1.66
N VAL A 272 5.08 -9.01 2.77
CA VAL A 272 4.34 -8.90 4.02
C VAL A 272 4.08 -7.43 4.32
N ALA A 273 2.81 -7.05 4.42
CA ALA A 273 2.44 -5.75 4.93
C ALA A 273 2.37 -5.82 6.46
N ALA A 274 3.21 -5.02 7.12
CA ALA A 274 3.22 -4.84 8.57
C ALA A 274 2.68 -3.46 8.92
N THR A 275 1.64 -3.39 9.77
CA THR A 275 0.91 -2.14 10.03
C THR A 275 1.03 -1.68 11.47
N PHE A 276 0.88 -0.37 11.68
CA PHE A 276 0.89 0.26 13.00
C PHE A 276 0.00 1.51 13.01
N PRO A 277 -0.45 1.98 14.18
CA PRO A 277 -1.47 3.03 14.24
C PRO A 277 -0.93 4.39 13.82
N THR A 278 -1.72 5.09 13.02
CA THR A 278 -1.45 6.47 12.59
C THR A 278 -1.52 7.46 13.75
N PRO A 279 -0.56 8.40 13.87
CA PRO A 279 -0.63 9.48 14.83
C PRO A 279 -1.87 10.35 14.63
N LEU A 280 -2.51 10.75 15.73
CA LEU A 280 -3.76 11.50 15.68
C LEU A 280 -3.62 12.84 14.91
N HIS A 281 -2.47 13.51 15.01
CA HIS A 281 -2.22 14.77 14.31
C HIS A 281 -2.09 14.60 12.79
N VAL A 282 -1.70 13.42 12.31
CA VAL A 282 -1.67 13.07 10.89
C VAL A 282 -3.09 12.79 10.40
N SER A 283 -3.85 11.94 11.10
CA SER A 283 -5.24 11.62 10.72
C SER A 283 -6.17 12.83 10.75
N GLY A 284 -5.94 13.77 11.67
CA GLY A 284 -6.70 15.02 11.78
C GLY A 284 -6.23 16.13 10.84
N ASN A 285 -5.24 15.88 9.98
CA ASN A 285 -4.62 16.91 9.17
C ASN A 285 -5.50 17.35 7.99
N ILE A 286 -6.34 18.36 8.21
CA ILE A 286 -7.21 18.95 7.19
C ILE A 286 -6.48 19.66 6.02
N SER A 287 -5.15 19.75 6.01
CA SER A 287 -4.44 20.20 4.80
C SER A 287 -4.39 19.13 3.72
N SER A 288 -4.54 17.85 4.09
CA SER A 288 -4.69 16.77 3.12
C SER A 288 -6.12 16.74 2.58
N PRO A 289 -6.32 16.80 1.25
CA PRO A 289 -7.64 16.64 0.65
C PRO A 289 -8.28 15.28 0.96
N ILE A 290 -7.47 14.21 1.04
CA ILE A 290 -7.94 12.87 1.39
C ILE A 290 -8.45 12.84 2.83
N ALA A 291 -7.66 13.35 3.78
CA ALA A 291 -8.08 13.43 5.18
C ALA A 291 -9.40 14.22 5.33
N ARG A 292 -9.53 15.38 4.68
CA ARG A 292 -10.79 16.15 4.68
C ARG A 292 -11.98 15.35 4.16
N ARG A 293 -11.79 14.62 3.06
CA ARG A 293 -12.83 13.79 2.46
C ARG A 293 -13.27 12.68 3.43
N VAL A 294 -12.30 11.99 4.06
CA VAL A 294 -12.55 10.94 5.06
C VAL A 294 -13.28 11.51 6.28
N LEU A 295 -12.77 12.59 6.88
CA LEU A 295 -13.35 13.22 8.07
C LEU A 295 -14.79 13.70 7.81
N ARG A 296 -15.07 14.24 6.61
CA ARG A 296 -16.41 14.67 6.21
C ARG A 296 -17.43 13.53 6.23
N THR A 297 -17.02 12.31 5.88
CA THR A 297 -17.88 11.12 5.93
C THR A 297 -18.39 10.83 7.34
N TYR A 298 -17.57 11.12 8.36
CA TYR A 298 -17.91 10.83 9.76
C TYR A 298 -18.43 12.05 10.55
N LEU A 299 -18.38 13.24 9.95
CA LEU A 299 -18.73 14.51 10.61
C LEU A 299 -20.18 14.55 11.12
N PHE A 300 -21.10 13.86 10.45
CA PHE A 300 -22.52 13.77 10.83
C PHE A 300 -22.90 12.41 11.41
N SER A 301 -21.92 11.66 11.93
CA SER A 301 -22.12 10.35 12.54
C SER A 301 -21.89 10.40 14.05
N ARG A 302 -22.17 9.28 14.76
CA ARG A 302 -21.82 9.12 16.18
C ARG A 302 -20.32 9.30 16.48
N PHE A 303 -19.45 9.26 15.46
CA PHE A 303 -18.02 9.46 15.58
C PHE A 303 -17.58 10.92 15.44
N ALA A 304 -18.51 11.87 15.28
CA ALA A 304 -18.21 13.29 15.15
C ALA A 304 -17.31 13.86 16.28
N PRO A 305 -17.49 13.51 17.57
CA PRO A 305 -16.59 13.98 18.63
C PRO A 305 -15.13 13.57 18.42
N LEU A 306 -14.88 12.36 17.89
CA LEU A 306 -13.53 11.88 17.57
C LEU A 306 -12.94 12.67 16.40
N VAL A 307 -13.75 13.00 15.39
CA VAL A 307 -13.35 13.84 14.25
C VAL A 307 -12.91 15.22 14.74
N PHE A 308 -13.72 15.89 15.57
CA PHE A 308 -13.37 17.20 16.12
C PHE A 308 -12.11 17.15 16.98
N GLY A 309 -11.99 16.14 17.86
CA GLY A 309 -10.79 15.94 18.68
C GLY A 309 -9.53 15.74 17.85
N ALA A 310 -9.59 14.93 16.80
CA ALA A 310 -8.46 14.70 15.90
C ALA A 310 -8.02 15.98 15.17
N VAL A 311 -8.98 16.77 14.67
CA VAL A 311 -8.71 18.03 13.96
C VAL A 311 -8.11 19.07 14.91
N LEU A 312 -8.69 19.26 16.09
CA LEU A 312 -8.18 20.20 17.09
C LEU A 312 -6.75 19.82 17.53
N TYR A 313 -6.51 18.53 17.79
CA TYR A 313 -5.18 18.04 18.13
C TYR A 313 -4.17 18.29 17.00
N SER A 314 -4.55 18.05 15.74
CA SER A 314 -3.70 18.32 14.57
C SER A 314 -3.36 19.80 14.40
N LEU A 315 -4.32 20.69 14.68
CA LEU A 315 -4.08 22.14 14.64
C LEU A 315 -3.11 22.57 15.76
N ALA A 316 -3.34 22.12 16.98
CA ALA A 316 -2.46 22.42 18.12
C ALA A 316 -1.03 21.89 17.90
N TYR A 317 -0.91 20.65 17.40
CA TYR A 317 0.38 20.03 17.09
C TYR A 317 1.19 20.86 16.07
N ARG A 318 0.55 21.31 14.98
CA ARG A 318 1.22 22.12 13.95
C ARG A 318 1.60 23.51 14.43
N LEU A 319 0.80 24.12 15.30
CA LEU A 319 1.15 25.39 15.93
C LEU A 319 2.39 25.24 16.82
N LEU A 320 2.43 24.18 17.64
CA LEU A 320 3.56 23.89 18.51
C LEU A 320 4.84 23.57 17.71
N ASP A 321 4.75 22.74 16.66
CA ASP A 321 5.90 22.41 15.81
C ASP A 321 6.47 23.64 15.10
N LYS A 322 5.61 24.56 14.64
CA LYS A 322 6.05 25.86 14.10
C LYS A 322 6.75 26.72 15.14
N LEU A 323 6.20 26.82 16.35
CA LEU A 323 6.80 27.61 17.43
C LEU A 323 8.18 27.05 17.82
N ILE A 324 8.30 25.73 17.97
CA ILE A 324 9.58 25.07 18.26
C ILE A 324 10.57 25.25 17.09
N GLY A 325 10.09 25.16 15.84
CA GLY A 325 10.90 25.38 14.64
C GLY A 325 11.41 26.83 14.48
N VAL A 326 10.72 27.81 15.06
CA VAL A 326 11.17 29.21 15.12
C VAL A 326 12.19 29.42 16.23
N VAL A 327 12.11 28.66 17.33
CA VAL A 327 13.00 28.80 18.51
C VAL A 327 14.30 28.01 18.39
N MET A 328 14.34 26.91 17.62
CA MET A 328 15.58 26.14 17.37
C MET A 328 15.79 25.86 15.87
N PRO A 329 16.80 26.48 15.23
CA PRO A 329 17.15 26.22 13.83
C PRO A 329 17.54 24.76 13.59
N ARG A 330 17.36 24.29 12.34
CA ARG A 330 17.49 22.87 11.93
C ARG A 330 18.84 22.22 12.24
N ASP A 331 19.90 23.00 12.44
CA ASP A 331 21.27 22.51 12.64
C ASP A 331 21.67 22.30 14.11
N VAL A 332 20.77 22.58 15.05
CA VAL A 332 21.00 22.32 16.48
C VAL A 332 19.87 21.46 17.02
N ARG A 333 19.82 20.20 16.59
CA ARG A 333 19.12 19.15 17.34
C ARG A 333 20.06 17.96 17.50
N PRO A 334 20.22 17.42 18.72
CA PRO A 334 20.97 16.19 18.95
C PRO A 334 20.34 14.99 18.26
#